data_AF-A0A4U7AQW9-F1
#
_entry.id   AF-A0A4U7AQW9-F1
#
_cell.length_a   1.000
_cell.length_b   1.000
_cell.length_c   1.000
_cell.angle_alpha   90.00
_cell.angle_beta   90.00
_cell.angle_gamma   90.00
#
_symmetry.space_group_name_H-M   'P 1'
#
loop_
_entity.id
_entity.type
_entity.pdbx_description
1 polymer ?
#
loop_
_entity_poly.entity_id
_entity_poly.type
_entity_poly.pdbx_seq_one_letter_code
_entity_poly.pdbx_strand_id
1 'polypeptide(L)'
;MKFNIVSLLLLAVTPAFGSAIVEKRSVLNGPCEVNPGGLSGVCVTTSSCASAGGDSFIGFCPGTPNNVRCCIKADCSGSRSACLWTSQGCKGGTFLTGLCPGPAGFKCCRLN
;
A
#
# COMPACT_ATOMS: atom_id res chain seq x y z
N MET A 1 -56.30 -35.17 -14.34
CA MET A 1 -56.10 -34.03 -13.41
C MET A 1 -55.56 -32.86 -14.20
N LYS A 2 -56.20 -31.70 -14.08
CA LYS A 2 -55.93 -30.45 -14.81
C LYS A 2 -54.97 -29.62 -13.94
N PHE A 3 -53.78 -29.29 -14.42
CA PHE A 3 -52.89 -28.34 -13.73
C PHE A 3 -52.63 -27.16 -14.67
N ASN A 4 -53.51 -26.16 -14.58
CA ASN A 4 -53.25 -24.80 -15.02
C ASN A 4 -52.64 -24.06 -13.84
N ILE A 5 -51.37 -23.66 -13.92
CA ILE A 5 -50.82 -22.64 -13.03
C ILE A 5 -50.16 -21.57 -13.90
N VAL A 6 -50.77 -20.40 -13.80
CA VAL A 6 -50.55 -19.19 -14.55
C VAL A 6 -49.21 -18.56 -14.18
N SER A 7 -48.45 -18.23 -15.23
CA SER A 7 -47.54 -17.11 -15.39
C SER A 7 -47.42 -16.14 -14.19
N LEU A 8 -46.22 -16.08 -13.59
CA LEU A 8 -45.75 -14.90 -12.86
C LEU A 8 -44.21 -14.86 -12.89
N LEU A 9 -43.66 -14.46 -14.05
CA LEU A 9 -42.29 -13.97 -14.15
C LEU A 9 -42.20 -12.58 -13.49
N LEU A 10 -41.81 -12.54 -12.22
CA LEU A 10 -41.39 -11.31 -11.55
C LEU A 10 -39.93 -11.02 -11.93
N LEU A 11 -39.74 -10.22 -12.98
CA LEU A 11 -38.46 -9.57 -13.30
C LEU A 11 -38.20 -8.48 -12.25
N ALA A 12 -37.60 -8.86 -11.12
CA ALA A 12 -37.03 -7.90 -10.18
C ALA A 12 -35.76 -7.29 -10.79
N VAL A 13 -35.92 -6.22 -11.57
CA VAL A 13 -34.81 -5.32 -11.93
C VAL A 13 -34.41 -4.58 -10.65
N THR A 14 -33.42 -5.11 -9.94
CA THR A 14 -32.76 -4.35 -8.89
C THR A 14 -31.88 -3.29 -9.56
N PRO A 15 -32.07 -1.99 -9.24
CA PRO A 15 -31.12 -0.98 -9.68
C PRO A 15 -29.78 -1.31 -9.02
N ALA A 16 -28.76 -1.59 -9.84
CA ALA A 16 -27.38 -1.65 -9.39
C ALA A 16 -26.99 -0.23 -8.94
N PHE A 17 -27.19 0.06 -7.66
CA PHE A 17 -26.58 1.21 -7.01
C PHE A 17 -25.07 0.99 -7.06
N GLY A 18 -24.43 1.52 -8.10
CA GLY A 18 -22.97 1.54 -8.22
C GLY A 18 -22.39 2.21 -6.99
N SER A 19 -21.83 1.41 -6.08
CA SER A 19 -21.13 1.92 -4.91
C SER A 19 -19.84 2.56 -5.40
N ALA A 20 -19.82 3.90 -5.46
CA ALA A 20 -18.59 4.64 -5.65
C ALA A 20 -17.71 4.44 -4.42
N ILE A 21 -16.85 3.42 -4.44
CA ILE A 21 -15.77 3.29 -3.47
C ILE A 21 -14.85 4.49 -3.66
N VAL A 22 -14.79 5.37 -2.65
CA VAL A 22 -13.81 6.45 -2.59
C VAL A 22 -12.46 5.78 -2.34
N GLU A 23 -11.79 5.40 -3.41
CA GLU A 23 -10.44 4.85 -3.35
C GLU A 23 -9.51 5.97 -2.84
N LYS A 24 -8.99 5.80 -1.62
CA LYS A 24 -8.07 6.76 -1.00
C LYS A 24 -6.88 6.93 -1.94
N ARG A 25 -6.79 8.06 -2.63
CA ARG A 25 -5.68 8.31 -3.55
C ARG A 25 -4.37 8.43 -2.77
N SER A 26 -3.37 7.68 -3.23
CA SER A 26 -1.99 7.82 -2.80
C SER A 26 -1.30 8.94 -3.58
N VAL A 27 -0.21 9.43 -3.02
CA VAL A 27 0.65 10.44 -3.66
C VAL A 27 2.06 9.91 -3.76
N LEU A 28 2.80 10.36 -4.77
CA LEU A 28 4.23 10.08 -4.87
C LEU A 28 4.93 10.61 -3.61
N ASN A 29 5.86 9.82 -3.05
CA ASN A 29 6.51 10.05 -1.76
C ASN A 29 5.56 10.04 -0.55
N GLY A 30 4.34 9.52 -0.71
CA GLY A 30 3.39 9.33 0.39
C GLY A 30 3.57 7.99 1.13
N PRO A 31 3.01 7.85 2.34
CA PRO A 31 2.98 6.58 3.05
C PRO A 31 2.06 5.57 2.36
N CYS A 32 2.43 4.30 2.43
CA CYS A 32 1.60 3.16 2.05
C CYS A 32 1.73 2.06 3.09
N GLU A 33 0.77 1.14 3.10
CA GLU A 33 0.77 -0.02 3.98
C GLU A 33 0.41 -1.26 3.17
N VAL A 34 1.30 -2.26 3.19
CA VAL A 34 1.07 -3.54 2.52
C VAL A 34 0.28 -4.46 3.45
N ASN A 35 -0.83 -4.98 2.92
CA ASN A 35 -1.72 -5.90 3.61
C ASN A 35 -1.88 -7.22 2.82
N PRO A 36 -1.95 -8.38 3.49
CA PRO A 36 -1.89 -8.57 4.95
C PRO A 36 -0.46 -8.39 5.50
N GLY A 37 -0.33 -7.81 6.69
CA GLY A 37 0.96 -7.70 7.39
C GLY A 37 1.28 -6.33 7.98
N GLY A 38 0.54 -5.28 7.63
CA GLY A 38 0.72 -3.93 8.18
C GLY A 38 2.12 -3.35 7.91
N LEU A 39 2.77 -3.79 6.83
CA LEU A 39 4.14 -3.36 6.53
C LEU A 39 4.11 -1.94 5.98
N SER A 40 4.68 -1.01 6.74
CA SER A 40 4.74 0.40 6.36
C SER A 40 5.80 0.66 5.30
N GLY A 41 5.43 1.41 4.27
CA GLY A 41 6.28 1.73 3.13
C GLY A 41 6.09 3.14 2.60
N VAL A 42 6.70 3.38 1.45
CA VAL A 42 6.60 4.65 0.71
C VAL A 42 6.21 4.41 -0.75
N CYS A 43 5.28 5.20 -1.28
CA CYS A 43 4.94 5.20 -2.70
C CYS A 43 6.04 5.89 -3.51
N VAL A 44 6.88 5.13 -4.19
CA VAL A 44 7.95 5.63 -5.07
C VAL A 44 7.96 4.86 -6.39
N THR A 45 8.75 5.31 -7.36
CA THR A 45 8.91 4.55 -8.60
C THR A 45 9.57 3.20 -8.33
N THR A 46 9.22 2.18 -9.11
CA THR A 46 9.87 0.86 -9.06
C THR A 46 11.38 0.95 -9.23
N SER A 47 11.85 1.87 -10.08
CA SER A 47 13.27 2.13 -10.26
C SER A 47 13.92 2.69 -8.99
N SER A 48 13.33 3.69 -8.33
CA SER A 48 13.86 4.22 -7.06
C SER A 48 13.86 3.18 -5.95
N CYS A 49 12.82 2.34 -5.88
CA CYS A 49 12.77 1.26 -4.90
C CYS A 49 13.88 0.23 -5.13
N ALA A 50 14.06 -0.21 -6.39
CA ALA A 50 15.10 -1.16 -6.77
C ALA A 50 16.51 -0.60 -6.55
N SER A 51 16.76 0.67 -6.91
CA SER A 51 18.05 1.34 -6.66
C SER A 51 18.37 1.47 -5.17
N ALA A 52 17.34 1.57 -4.32
CA ALA A 52 17.51 1.55 -2.88
C ALA A 52 17.63 0.12 -2.32
N GLY A 53 17.49 -0.94 -3.12
CA GLY A 53 17.48 -2.33 -2.65
C GLY A 53 16.25 -2.72 -1.83
N GLY A 54 15.10 -2.09 -2.12
CA GLY A 54 13.80 -2.45 -1.52
C GLY A 54 12.91 -3.27 -2.45
N ASP A 55 11.82 -3.78 -1.90
CA ASP A 55 10.79 -4.57 -2.57
C ASP A 55 9.57 -3.71 -2.93
N SER A 56 9.09 -3.85 -4.16
CA SER A 56 7.95 -3.08 -4.68
C SER A 56 6.66 -3.91 -4.74
N PHE A 57 5.61 -3.43 -4.08
CA PHE A 57 4.30 -4.08 -4.01
C PHE A 57 3.25 -3.31 -4.83
N ILE A 58 2.61 -4.00 -5.77
CA ILE A 58 1.57 -3.45 -6.65
C ILE A 58 0.22 -3.35 -5.91
N GLY A 59 -0.60 -2.36 -6.28
CA GLY A 59 -1.95 -2.18 -5.72
C GLY A 59 -2.01 -1.37 -4.42
N PHE A 60 -0.87 -1.09 -3.78
CA PHE A 60 -0.80 -0.36 -2.51
C PHE A 60 -0.54 1.15 -2.65
N CYS A 61 -0.54 1.67 -3.88
CA CYS A 61 -0.47 3.10 -4.20
C CYS A 61 -1.57 3.49 -5.20
N PRO A 62 -2.86 3.31 -4.87
CA PRO A 62 -3.97 3.61 -5.79
C PRO A 62 -3.98 5.08 -6.22
N GLY A 63 -4.33 5.33 -7.49
CA GLY A 63 -4.38 6.68 -8.06
C GLY A 63 -3.03 7.28 -8.43
N THR A 64 -1.93 6.52 -8.32
CA THR A 64 -0.60 6.91 -8.83
C THR A 64 -0.29 6.19 -10.16
N PRO A 65 0.69 6.67 -10.96
CA PRO A 65 1.11 6.00 -12.20
C PRO A 65 1.51 4.53 -11.97
N ASN A 66 1.38 3.67 -12.99
CA ASN A 66 1.64 2.23 -12.89
C ASN A 66 3.06 1.85 -12.44
N ASN A 67 4.03 2.74 -12.65
CA ASN A 67 5.41 2.56 -12.20
C ASN A 67 5.64 3.01 -10.76
N VAL A 68 4.65 3.60 -10.08
CA VAL A 68 4.69 3.94 -8.66
C VAL A 68 4.07 2.79 -7.87
N ARG A 69 4.85 2.24 -6.94
CA ARG A 69 4.47 1.09 -6.12
C ARG A 69 4.84 1.34 -4.67
N CYS A 70 4.24 0.59 -3.76
CA CYS A 70 4.61 0.67 -2.36
C CYS A 70 5.95 -0.02 -2.17
N CYS A 71 6.95 0.75 -1.77
CA CYS A 71 8.30 0.26 -1.53
C CYS A 71 8.49 -0.06 -0.05
N ILE A 72 8.90 -1.28 0.25
CA ILE A 72 9.29 -1.73 1.59
C ILE A 72 10.78 -2.04 1.55
N LYS A 73 11.51 -1.65 2.59
CA LYS A 73 12.93 -1.98 2.71
C LYS A 73 13.22 -2.40 4.15
N ALA A 74 13.35 -3.71 4.34
CA ALA A 74 13.51 -4.36 5.64
C ALA A 74 14.98 -4.55 6.07
N ASP A 75 15.95 -4.10 5.27
CA ASP A 75 17.36 -4.01 5.68
C ASP A 75 17.96 -2.76 5.03
N CYS A 76 18.30 -1.77 5.84
CA CYS A 76 18.82 -0.48 5.37
C CYS A 76 20.16 -0.10 5.99
N SER A 77 20.57 -0.77 7.07
CA SER A 77 21.87 -0.60 7.72
C SER A 77 22.34 -1.92 8.36
N GLY A 78 22.06 -3.07 7.74
CA GLY A 78 22.38 -4.39 8.26
C GLY A 78 21.29 -4.97 9.17
N SER A 79 21.57 -6.15 9.73
CA SER A 79 20.59 -6.95 10.48
C SER A 79 19.96 -6.14 11.61
N ARG A 80 18.63 -6.21 11.73
CA ARG A 80 17.80 -5.44 12.69
C ARG A 80 17.65 -3.95 12.34
N SER A 81 17.46 -3.65 11.05
CA SER A 81 17.08 -2.32 10.60
C SER A 81 15.89 -2.37 9.65
N ALA A 82 15.08 -1.31 9.56
CA ALA A 82 14.02 -1.21 8.57
C ALA A 82 13.71 0.25 8.24
N CYS A 83 13.29 0.52 7.01
CA CYS A 83 12.79 1.84 6.65
C CYS A 83 11.40 2.06 7.25
N LEU A 84 11.27 3.08 8.09
CA LEU A 84 10.04 3.45 8.78
C LEU A 84 9.78 4.95 8.65
N TRP A 85 8.52 5.35 8.78
CA TRP A 85 8.19 6.75 8.90
C TRP A 85 8.62 7.27 10.28
N THR A 86 9.27 8.42 10.31
CA THR A 86 9.68 9.08 11.56
C THR A 86 8.52 9.31 12.52
N SER A 87 7.30 9.52 12.00
CA SER A 87 6.08 9.61 12.80
C SER A 87 5.70 8.33 13.54
N GLN A 88 6.19 7.16 13.12
CA GLN A 88 5.97 5.88 13.81
C GLN A 88 6.92 5.69 14.99
N GLY A 89 8.00 6.49 15.05
CA GLY A 89 9.09 6.32 15.98
C GLY A 89 9.98 5.12 15.65
N CYS A 90 11.18 5.10 16.24
CA CYS A 90 12.13 4.01 16.13
C CYS A 90 12.36 3.44 17.54
N LYS A 91 11.45 2.58 18.01
CA LYS A 91 11.50 2.03 19.37
C LYS A 91 12.71 1.10 19.50
N GLY A 92 13.59 1.41 20.45
CA GLY A 92 14.82 0.62 20.69
C GLY A 92 15.92 0.83 19.65
N GLY A 93 15.85 1.90 18.86
CA GLY A 93 16.83 2.17 17.81
C GLY A 93 17.02 3.65 17.51
N THR A 94 17.74 3.93 16.42
CA THR A 94 18.04 5.28 15.95
C THR A 94 17.70 5.43 14.47
N PHE A 95 17.22 6.62 14.08
CA PHE A 95 17.01 6.94 12.67
C PHE A 95 18.29 7.39 11.98
N LEU A 96 18.61 6.74 10.87
CA LEU A 96 19.68 7.08 9.94
C LEU A 96 19.09 7.70 8.68
N THR A 97 19.79 8.69 8.12
CA THR A 97 19.33 9.46 6.94
C THR A 97 20.01 8.94 5.68
N GLY A 98 19.34 9.01 4.52
CA GLY A 98 19.93 8.69 3.21
C GLY A 98 19.98 7.20 2.84
N LEU A 99 19.44 6.32 3.69
CA LEU A 99 19.46 4.86 3.48
C LEU A 99 18.13 4.28 2.97
N CYS A 100 17.08 5.10 2.93
CA CYS A 100 15.74 4.74 2.48
C CYS A 100 15.32 5.62 1.30
N PRO A 101 14.53 5.09 0.36
CA PRO A 101 14.04 5.87 -0.77
C PRO A 101 12.99 6.88 -0.34
N GLY A 102 12.72 7.87 -1.20
CA GLY A 102 11.63 8.82 -0.99
C GLY A 102 12.00 9.99 -0.07
N PRO A 103 11.04 10.52 0.72
CA PRO A 103 11.20 11.79 1.40
C PRO A 103 12.00 11.68 2.70
N ALA A 104 12.44 12.82 3.23
CA ALA A 104 13.18 12.90 4.49
C ALA A 104 12.45 12.34 5.72
N GLY A 105 11.12 12.16 5.64
CA GLY A 105 10.30 11.56 6.68
C GLY A 105 10.38 10.02 6.74
N PHE A 106 10.84 9.36 5.68
CA PHE A 106 10.99 7.91 5.60
C PHE A 106 12.47 7.54 5.78
N LYS A 107 12.82 7.06 6.98
CA LYS A 107 14.21 6.92 7.43
C LYS A 107 14.50 5.49 7.86
N CYS A 108 15.78 5.14 7.86
CA CYS A 108 16.22 3.84 8.30
C CYS A 108 16.24 3.80 9.83
N CYS A 109 15.33 3.05 10.45
CA CYS A 109 15.37 2.74 11.86
C CYS A 109 16.30 1.55 12.07
N ARG A 110 17.45 1.76 12.71
CA ARG A 110 18.37 0.68 13.11
C ARG A 110 18.23 0.44 14.60
N LEU A 111 17.88 -0.78 14.99
CA LEU A 111 17.82 -1.18 16.40
C LEU A 111 19.23 -1.27 16.98
N ASN A 112 19.37 -0.89 18.25
CA ASN A 112 20.61 -0.95 19.00
C ASN A 112 20.78 -2.28 19.73
#